data_AF-A0A561U3N6-F1
#
_entry.id   AF-A0A561U3N6-F1
#
_cell.length_a   1.000
_cell.length_b   1.000
_cell.length_c   1.000
_cell.angle_alpha   90.00
_cell.angle_beta   90.00
_cell.angle_gamma   90.00
#
_symmetry.space_group_name_H-M   'P 1'
#
loop_
_entity.id
_entity.type
_entity.pdbx_description
1 polymer ?
#
loop_
_entity_poly.entity_id
_entity_poly.type
_entity_poly.pdbx_seq_one_letter_code
_entity_poly.pdbx_strand_id
1 'polypeptide(L)'
;MLKRTAIITALTAASALVGGVASAQETWTSEPFPQRPDVSSIISTASSGNGETWAFGSFGQAGGTSSTSQAYRRGADGSWAEVPVPSVGRLVSSAVVGPNDAWTIGWGYKNTAGALLHWDGAAWNEVPVEVPGATRVRPDDVTVAGDEVWSIGKGFADGQESRQYSFAKRWDGASWQDLPLPASAQDAAVNAIGGSPDDLWIVGTRGSAPLSWHWDGTAWTEVPVPPVEMPEGAYFRVDDVAAHAPDDVWVSAAAHVYDQPERTEPVLLHWNGAEWSEAPDPDAGVPGEFVHAEGALWNLADSGPLRYDGTTWQAVAGPAEGAPLTGAEVDGHLLGIGNAGSDINSAPFASIHNG
;
A
#
# COMPACT_ATOMS: atom_id res chain seq x y z
N MET A 1 -48.08 -79.90 7.02
CA MET A 1 -46.65 -79.79 7.36
C MET A 1 -45.84 -79.73 6.07
N LEU A 2 -45.23 -78.57 5.77
CA LEU A 2 -44.01 -78.37 4.97
C LEU A 2 -43.82 -76.84 4.87
N LYS A 3 -42.94 -76.29 5.71
CA LYS A 3 -42.60 -74.86 5.77
C LYS A 3 -41.50 -74.56 4.75
N ARG A 4 -41.69 -73.51 3.95
CA ARG A 4 -40.69 -72.94 3.03
C ARG A 4 -39.77 -72.00 3.80
N THR A 5 -38.45 -72.17 3.65
CA THR A 5 -37.40 -71.31 4.20
C THR A 5 -37.02 -70.26 3.15
N ALA A 6 -37.07 -68.98 3.52
CA ALA A 6 -36.62 -67.86 2.69
C ALA A 6 -35.16 -67.51 3.00
N ILE A 7 -34.38 -67.25 1.96
CA ILE A 7 -32.99 -66.78 2.02
C ILE A 7 -33.03 -65.25 2.00
N ILE A 8 -32.41 -64.60 2.98
CA ILE A 8 -32.22 -63.14 3.05
C ILE A 8 -30.78 -62.85 2.61
N THR A 9 -30.63 -62.08 1.54
CA THR A 9 -29.34 -61.57 1.04
C THR A 9 -29.01 -60.28 1.79
N ALA A 10 -27.86 -60.24 2.47
CA ALA A 10 -27.37 -59.03 3.15
C ALA A 10 -26.62 -58.14 2.15
N LEU A 11 -27.09 -56.89 1.98
CA LEU A 11 -26.40 -55.84 1.23
C LEU A 11 -25.33 -55.22 2.14
N THR A 12 -24.06 -55.26 1.73
CA THR A 12 -22.96 -54.54 2.38
C THR A 12 -22.86 -53.16 1.75
N ALA A 13 -23.07 -52.10 2.55
CA ALA A 13 -22.80 -50.73 2.14
C ALA A 13 -21.31 -50.43 2.39
N ALA A 14 -20.56 -50.15 1.32
CA ALA A 14 -19.20 -49.65 1.42
C ALA A 14 -19.24 -48.11 1.57
N SER A 15 -18.77 -47.60 2.71
CA SER A 15 -18.54 -46.16 2.90
C SER A 15 -17.22 -45.79 2.23
N ALA A 16 -17.28 -44.97 1.17
CA ALA A 16 -16.10 -44.33 0.60
C ALA A 16 -15.66 -43.19 1.54
N LEU A 17 -14.49 -43.31 2.14
CA LEU A 17 -13.79 -42.20 2.78
C LEU A 17 -13.26 -41.29 1.67
N VAL A 18 -13.94 -40.18 1.41
CA VAL A 18 -13.34 -39.06 0.69
C VAL A 18 -12.34 -38.43 1.66
N GLY A 19 -11.05 -38.64 1.40
CA GLY A 19 -9.98 -37.95 2.10
C GLY A 19 -10.02 -36.47 1.73
N GLY A 20 -10.76 -35.67 2.50
CA GLY A 20 -10.57 -34.23 2.50
C GLY A 20 -9.20 -33.94 3.08
N VAL A 21 -8.31 -33.33 2.31
CA VAL A 21 -7.19 -32.59 2.87
C VAL A 21 -7.83 -31.47 3.67
N ALA A 22 -7.73 -31.51 5.00
CA ALA A 22 -8.05 -30.35 5.80
C ALA A 22 -7.06 -29.26 5.37
N SER A 23 -7.53 -28.23 4.66
CA SER A 23 -6.73 -27.03 4.49
C SER A 23 -6.44 -26.52 5.89
N ALA A 24 -5.16 -26.30 6.22
CA ALA A 24 -4.84 -25.55 7.42
C ALA A 24 -5.61 -24.24 7.33
N GLN A 25 -6.39 -23.92 8.36
CA GLN A 25 -7.06 -22.62 8.42
C GLN A 25 -5.94 -21.58 8.48
N GLU A 26 -5.89 -20.68 7.50
CA GLU A 26 -5.00 -19.52 7.51
C GLU A 26 -5.19 -18.79 8.85
N THR A 27 -4.08 -18.52 9.54
CA THR A 27 -4.14 -17.94 10.89
C THR A 27 -3.25 -16.71 11.01
N TRP A 28 -3.69 -15.75 11.81
CA TRP A 28 -2.91 -14.56 12.13
C TRP A 28 -2.37 -14.66 13.55
N THR A 29 -1.09 -14.31 13.72
CA THR A 29 -0.43 -14.24 15.01
C THR A 29 -0.18 -12.78 15.34
N SER A 30 -0.87 -12.28 16.37
CA SER A 30 -0.77 -10.91 16.84
C SER A 30 0.62 -10.61 17.44
N GLU A 31 1.19 -9.46 17.09
CA GLU A 31 2.41 -8.93 17.66
C GLU A 31 2.10 -7.79 18.65
N PRO A 32 2.75 -7.75 19.82
CA PRO A 32 2.61 -6.63 20.73
C PRO A 32 3.05 -5.32 20.08
N PHE A 33 2.10 -4.43 19.81
CA PHE A 33 2.35 -3.12 19.25
C PHE A 33 2.15 -2.00 20.29
N PRO A 34 3.05 -1.00 20.40
CA PRO A 34 2.93 0.12 21.32
C PRO A 34 1.59 0.87 21.21
N GLN A 35 0.98 1.15 22.36
CA GLN A 35 -0.33 1.78 22.45
C GLN A 35 -0.25 3.19 23.04
N ARG A 36 -1.17 4.07 22.63
CA ARG A 36 -1.35 5.41 23.19
C ARG A 36 -2.79 5.56 23.71
N PRO A 37 -3.11 5.18 24.95
CA PRO A 37 -4.49 5.11 25.42
C PRO A 37 -5.19 6.48 25.52
N ASP A 38 -4.43 7.57 25.59
CA ASP A 38 -4.96 8.92 25.80
C ASP A 38 -5.21 9.71 24.49
N VAL A 39 -4.79 9.19 23.34
CA VAL A 39 -4.89 9.88 22.03
C VAL A 39 -5.12 8.89 20.89
N SER A 40 -5.87 9.30 19.86
CA SER A 40 -5.97 8.51 18.62
C SER A 40 -4.59 8.37 17.98
N SER A 41 -4.21 7.14 17.64
CA SER A 41 -2.91 6.79 17.08
C SER A 41 -3.13 5.89 15.88
N ILE A 42 -2.52 6.26 14.75
CA ILE A 42 -2.61 5.47 13.52
C ILE A 42 -1.22 5.12 12.99
N ILE A 43 -1.10 3.93 12.41
CA ILE A 43 -0.06 3.56 11.45
C ILE A 43 -0.67 3.63 10.06
N SER A 44 0.06 4.26 9.14
CA SER A 44 -0.40 4.54 7.78
C SER A 44 0.45 3.88 6.71
N THR A 45 1.68 3.48 7.04
CA THR A 45 2.58 2.80 6.11
C THR A 45 3.58 1.95 6.89
N ALA A 46 3.95 0.80 6.33
CA ALA A 46 5.00 -0.07 6.81
C ALA A 46 5.86 -0.50 5.61
N SER A 47 7.14 -0.76 5.86
CA SER A 47 8.02 -1.23 4.80
C SER A 47 9.16 -2.05 5.38
N SER A 48 9.66 -2.98 4.59
CA SER A 48 10.82 -3.80 4.94
C SER A 48 11.87 -3.79 3.84
N GLY A 49 13.12 -4.01 4.24
CA GLY A 49 14.26 -4.14 3.34
C GLY A 49 15.49 -4.62 4.08
N ASN A 50 16.21 -5.59 3.51
CA ASN A 50 17.46 -6.14 4.07
C ASN A 50 17.38 -6.52 5.56
N GLY A 51 16.28 -7.16 5.97
CA GLY A 51 16.04 -7.63 7.35
C GLY A 51 15.62 -6.53 8.33
N GLU A 52 15.37 -5.33 7.84
CA GLU A 52 14.84 -4.21 8.61
C GLU A 52 13.35 -4.03 8.33
N THR A 53 12.56 -3.66 9.34
CA THR A 53 11.13 -3.38 9.17
C THR A 53 10.71 -2.22 10.05
N TRP A 54 10.05 -1.25 9.42
CA TRP A 54 9.55 -0.05 10.07
C TRP A 54 8.06 0.11 9.85
N ALA A 55 7.41 0.76 10.82
CA ALA A 55 6.02 1.19 10.75
C ALA A 55 5.95 2.68 11.08
N PHE A 56 5.24 3.44 10.25
CA PHE A 56 5.15 4.88 10.34
C PHE A 56 3.70 5.34 10.39
N GLY A 57 3.46 6.40 11.14
CA GLY A 57 2.15 7.02 11.12
C GLY A 57 2.11 8.29 11.94
N SER A 58 0.97 8.56 12.55
CA SER A 58 0.79 9.77 13.34
C SER A 58 -0.23 9.60 14.44
N PHE A 59 -0.13 10.41 15.48
CA PHE A 59 -1.09 10.45 16.57
C PHE A 59 -1.58 11.87 16.83
N GLY A 60 -2.81 12.00 17.30
CA GLY A 60 -3.41 13.27 17.64
C GLY A 60 -2.78 13.89 18.89
N GLN A 61 -2.82 15.21 18.99
CA GLN A 61 -2.49 15.91 20.23
C GLN A 61 -3.74 16.06 21.10
N ALA A 62 -3.64 15.77 22.40
CA ALA A 62 -4.77 15.88 23.33
C ALA A 62 -5.40 17.28 23.27
N GLY A 63 -6.69 17.36 22.91
CA GLY A 63 -7.46 18.62 22.82
C GLY A 63 -7.19 19.49 21.59
N GLY A 64 -6.52 18.99 20.54
CA GLY A 64 -6.21 19.73 19.31
C GLY A 64 -6.47 18.94 18.02
N THR A 65 -6.30 19.60 16.87
CA THR A 65 -6.41 19.01 15.52
C THR A 65 -5.04 18.73 14.88
N SER A 66 -3.94 18.95 15.60
CA SER A 66 -2.59 18.69 15.14
C SER A 66 -2.24 17.20 15.24
N SER A 67 -1.59 16.68 14.19
CA SER A 67 -0.98 15.36 14.19
C SER A 67 0.52 15.46 14.52
N THR A 68 1.03 14.46 15.22
CA THR A 68 2.46 14.27 15.50
C THR A 68 2.93 12.99 14.84
N SER A 69 4.04 13.06 14.09
CA SER A 69 4.65 11.91 13.44
C SER A 69 5.14 10.89 14.46
N GLN A 70 5.01 9.59 14.16
CA GLN A 70 5.55 8.49 14.96
C GLN A 70 6.17 7.43 14.06
N ALA A 71 7.24 6.80 14.54
CA ALA A 71 7.96 5.73 13.85
C ALA A 71 8.28 4.60 14.84
N TYR A 72 8.12 3.37 14.41
CA TYR A 72 8.42 2.17 15.18
C TYR A 72 9.31 1.25 14.36
N ARG A 73 10.30 0.67 15.03
CA ARG A 73 11.23 -0.29 14.46
C ARG A 73 10.91 -1.68 15.03
N ARG A 74 10.79 -2.69 14.16
CA ARG A 74 10.53 -4.07 14.58
C ARG A 74 11.85 -4.77 14.94
N GLY A 75 11.88 -5.41 16.11
CA GLY A 75 12.97 -6.27 16.54
C GLY A 75 12.85 -7.68 15.95
N ALA A 76 13.95 -8.43 15.95
CA ALA A 76 13.98 -9.81 15.46
C ALA A 76 13.09 -10.79 16.25
N ASP A 77 12.62 -10.39 17.43
CA ASP A 77 11.68 -11.15 18.27
C ASP A 77 10.21 -10.75 18.05
N GLY A 78 9.92 -9.88 17.08
CA GLY A 78 8.58 -9.35 16.81
C GLY A 78 8.13 -8.25 17.77
N SER A 79 9.02 -7.74 18.63
CA SER A 79 8.73 -6.57 19.47
C SER A 79 8.89 -5.27 18.70
N TRP A 80 8.05 -4.29 18.98
CA TRP A 80 8.11 -2.97 18.34
C TRP A 80 8.61 -1.90 19.30
N ALA A 81 9.63 -1.15 18.88
CA ALA A 81 10.23 -0.07 19.64
C ALA A 81 10.00 1.28 18.95
N GLU A 82 9.48 2.27 19.70
CA GLU A 82 9.37 3.63 19.19
C GLU A 82 10.74 4.25 18.97
N VAL A 83 10.95 4.85 17.81
CA VAL A 83 12.15 5.63 17.51
C VAL A 83 11.72 7.08 17.28
N PRO A 84 12.31 8.06 18.00
CA PRO A 84 11.97 9.46 17.82
C PRO A 84 12.17 9.93 16.38
N VAL A 85 11.13 10.55 15.81
CA VAL A 85 11.12 11.07 14.44
C VAL A 85 10.73 12.56 14.45
N PRO A 86 11.36 13.42 13.63
CA PRO A 86 10.94 14.81 13.45
C PRO A 86 9.46 14.88 13.06
N SER A 87 8.72 15.80 13.69
CA SER A 87 7.31 15.98 13.36
C SER A 87 7.18 16.76 12.05
N VAL A 88 6.79 16.03 11.01
CA VAL A 88 6.55 16.54 9.66
C VAL A 88 5.09 16.40 9.24
N GLY A 89 4.19 16.23 10.21
CA GLY A 89 2.75 16.06 10.00
C GLY A 89 2.36 14.59 9.83
N ARG A 90 1.30 14.35 9.03
CA ARG A 90 0.82 12.99 8.76
C ARG A 90 1.83 12.26 7.88
N LEU A 91 2.46 11.20 8.38
CA LEU A 91 3.26 10.32 7.54
C LEU A 91 2.34 9.55 6.59
N VAL A 92 2.75 9.34 5.34
CA VAL A 92 1.88 8.77 4.29
C VAL A 92 2.50 7.67 3.45
N SER A 93 3.82 7.64 3.30
CA SER A 93 4.52 6.58 2.57
C SER A 93 5.93 6.41 3.15
N SER A 94 6.48 5.20 3.02
CA SER A 94 7.82 4.85 3.45
C SER A 94 8.49 3.89 2.49
N ALA A 95 9.81 3.88 2.56
CA ALA A 95 10.68 3.01 1.77
C ALA A 95 11.85 2.59 2.67
N VAL A 96 12.08 1.29 2.83
CA VAL A 96 13.18 0.77 3.65
C VAL A 96 14.14 0.02 2.74
N VAL A 97 15.35 0.57 2.57
CA VAL A 97 16.42 -0.12 1.84
C VAL A 97 17.16 -1.06 2.80
N GLY A 98 17.37 -0.64 4.05
CA GLY A 98 18.00 -1.48 5.07
C GLY A 98 18.21 -0.79 6.43
N PRO A 99 19.04 -1.37 7.31
CA PRO A 99 19.20 -0.92 8.70
C PRO A 99 19.64 0.53 8.89
N ASN A 100 20.29 1.12 7.87
CA ASN A 100 20.86 2.46 7.89
C ASN A 100 20.33 3.36 6.76
N ASP A 101 19.26 2.92 6.11
CA ASP A 101 18.73 3.59 4.93
C ASP A 101 17.22 3.30 4.87
N ALA A 102 16.46 4.21 5.48
CA ALA A 102 15.01 4.19 5.48
C ALA A 102 14.48 5.60 5.27
N TRP A 103 13.35 5.69 4.58
CA TRP A 103 12.76 6.95 4.15
C TRP A 103 11.29 6.98 4.53
N THR A 104 10.81 8.16 4.90
CA THR A 104 9.38 8.40 5.05
C THR A 104 9.03 9.81 4.63
N ILE A 105 7.85 9.97 4.04
CA ILE A 105 7.31 11.26 3.65
C ILE A 105 6.10 11.62 4.50
N GLY A 106 5.92 12.92 4.71
CA GLY A 106 4.79 13.46 5.47
C GLY A 106 4.08 14.61 4.77
N TRP A 107 2.79 14.72 5.04
CA TRP A 107 1.98 15.88 4.72
C TRP A 107 1.90 16.76 5.96
N GLY A 108 2.81 17.74 6.03
CA GLY A 108 2.89 18.72 7.10
C GLY A 108 2.55 20.14 6.64
N TYR A 109 2.19 21.00 7.58
CA TYR A 109 1.92 22.42 7.35
C TYR A 109 3.16 23.25 6.97
N LYS A 110 4.37 22.66 6.94
CA LYS A 110 5.62 23.33 6.55
C LYS A 110 5.73 23.41 5.03
N ASN A 111 5.11 24.46 4.50
CA ASN A 111 4.89 24.75 3.09
C ASN A 111 6.12 25.06 2.21
N THR A 112 7.35 24.57 2.46
CA THR A 112 8.49 25.06 1.61
C THR A 112 9.56 24.08 1.15
N ALA A 113 9.57 22.79 1.56
CA ALA A 113 10.69 21.92 1.13
C ALA A 113 10.37 20.43 0.86
N GLY A 114 9.12 19.99 0.93
CA GLY A 114 8.78 18.56 0.80
C GLY A 114 9.25 17.78 2.04
N ALA A 115 8.30 17.42 2.89
CA ALA A 115 8.58 16.73 4.14
C ALA A 115 9.00 15.28 3.85
N LEU A 116 10.31 15.08 3.72
CA LEU A 116 10.94 13.80 3.44
C LEU A 116 12.08 13.61 4.44
N LEU A 117 12.05 12.48 5.14
CA LEU A 117 12.96 12.14 6.21
C LEU A 117 13.80 10.92 5.81
N HIS A 118 15.08 10.94 6.16
CA HIS A 118 16.02 9.86 5.92
C HIS A 118 16.65 9.39 7.24
N TRP A 119 16.58 8.10 7.50
CA TRP A 119 17.27 7.43 8.59
C TRP A 119 18.66 6.99 8.14
N ASP A 120 19.70 7.50 8.80
CA ASP A 120 21.10 7.23 8.44
C ASP A 120 21.74 6.08 9.25
N GLY A 121 20.94 5.32 10.01
CA GLY A 121 21.41 4.31 10.96
C GLY A 121 21.54 4.80 12.40
N ALA A 122 21.50 6.12 12.62
CA ALA A 122 21.60 6.72 13.95
C ALA A 122 20.51 7.75 14.24
N ALA A 123 20.10 8.55 13.26
CA ALA A 123 19.10 9.60 13.41
C ALA A 123 18.28 9.81 12.13
N TRP A 124 17.08 10.35 12.31
CA TRP A 124 16.26 10.87 11.23
C TRP A 124 16.69 12.29 10.86
N ASN A 125 16.96 12.52 9.57
CA ASN A 125 17.36 13.80 9.02
C ASN A 125 16.32 14.28 7.99
N GLU A 126 15.99 15.57 7.99
CA GLU A 126 15.18 16.17 6.92
C GLU A 126 16.05 16.27 5.64
N VAL A 127 15.62 15.61 4.56
CA VAL A 127 16.28 15.65 3.25
C VAL A 127 15.26 16.16 2.22
N PRO A 128 15.11 17.48 2.12
CA PRO A 128 14.04 18.08 1.31
C PRO A 128 14.20 17.80 -0.18
N VAL A 129 13.06 17.83 -0.86
CA VAL A 129 12.96 17.68 -2.31
C VAL A 129 12.74 19.06 -2.93
N GLU A 130 13.76 19.58 -3.60
CA GLU A 130 13.66 20.86 -4.31
C GLU A 130 13.06 20.66 -5.70
N VAL A 131 11.98 21.37 -6.03
CA VAL A 131 11.37 21.34 -7.36
C VAL A 131 11.47 22.74 -8.00
N PRO A 132 12.13 22.90 -9.16
CA PRO A 132 12.31 24.21 -9.78
C PRO A 132 11.00 24.96 -10.01
N GLY A 133 10.94 26.21 -9.55
CA GLY A 133 9.75 27.06 -9.64
C GLY A 133 8.67 26.76 -8.59
N ALA A 134 8.92 25.84 -7.66
CA ALA A 134 7.97 25.49 -6.61
C ALA A 134 8.16 26.38 -5.40
N THR A 135 7.05 26.94 -4.94
CA THR A 135 6.99 27.62 -3.64
C THR A 135 6.61 26.67 -2.52
N ARG A 136 5.96 25.54 -2.86
CA ARG A 136 5.58 24.45 -1.98
C ARG A 136 5.75 23.13 -2.73
N VAL A 137 6.26 22.11 -2.05
CA VAL A 137 6.43 20.75 -2.58
C VAL A 137 5.72 19.77 -1.66
N ARG A 138 4.97 18.84 -2.23
CA ARG A 138 4.27 17.74 -1.55
C ARG A 138 4.67 16.43 -2.23
N PRO A 139 5.59 15.65 -1.64
CA PRO A 139 5.74 14.25 -2.00
C PRO A 139 4.43 13.52 -1.74
N ASP A 140 4.00 12.70 -2.71
CA ASP A 140 2.82 11.85 -2.58
C ASP A 140 3.22 10.39 -2.36
N ASP A 141 4.38 9.95 -2.87
CA ASP A 141 4.90 8.60 -2.65
C ASP A 141 6.45 8.52 -2.65
N VAL A 142 6.99 7.49 -2.00
CA VAL A 142 8.42 7.13 -1.96
C VAL A 142 8.56 5.61 -2.00
N THR A 143 9.41 5.10 -2.89
CA THR A 143 9.59 3.64 -3.08
C THR A 143 11.06 3.26 -3.18
N VAL A 144 11.35 1.99 -2.89
CA VAL A 144 12.65 1.37 -3.19
C VAL A 144 12.54 0.65 -4.53
N ALA A 145 13.40 1.00 -5.46
CA ALA A 145 13.60 0.28 -6.71
C ALA A 145 15.03 -0.25 -6.73
N GLY A 146 15.22 -1.56 -6.49
CA GLY A 146 16.56 -2.13 -6.31
C GLY A 146 17.25 -1.55 -5.06
N ASP A 147 18.40 -0.88 -5.24
CA ASP A 147 19.09 -0.14 -4.17
C ASP A 147 18.86 1.38 -4.28
N GLU A 148 17.98 1.81 -5.19
CA GLU A 148 17.69 3.22 -5.45
C GLU A 148 16.38 3.64 -4.76
N VAL A 149 16.32 4.87 -4.28
CA VAL A 149 15.11 5.44 -3.69
C VAL A 149 14.52 6.46 -4.63
N TRP A 150 13.23 6.34 -4.88
CA TRP A 150 12.49 7.15 -5.84
C TRP A 150 11.34 7.85 -5.14
N SER A 151 11.08 9.11 -5.49
CA SER A 151 9.96 9.86 -4.95
C SER A 151 9.24 10.63 -6.05
N ILE A 152 7.92 10.64 -5.93
CA ILE A 152 7.01 11.40 -6.79
C ILE A 152 6.14 12.32 -5.96
N GLY A 153 5.55 13.31 -6.63
CA GLY A 153 4.57 14.18 -6.00
C GLY A 153 4.33 15.43 -6.80
N LYS A 154 3.93 16.50 -6.12
CA LYS A 154 3.49 17.76 -6.72
C LYS A 154 4.28 18.96 -6.20
N GLY A 155 4.70 19.82 -7.13
CA GLY A 155 5.14 21.19 -6.84
C GLY A 155 4.03 22.18 -7.13
N PHE A 156 3.99 23.29 -6.38
CA PHE A 156 2.99 24.35 -6.55
C PHE A 156 3.67 25.69 -6.88
N ALA A 157 3.28 26.30 -8.00
CA ALA A 157 3.67 27.67 -8.33
C ALA A 157 2.85 28.70 -7.52
N ASP A 158 3.50 29.77 -7.09
CA ASP A 158 2.86 30.97 -6.50
C ASP A 158 1.92 30.74 -5.30
N GLY A 159 2.13 29.68 -4.52
CA GLY A 159 1.24 29.30 -3.42
C GLY A 159 -0.21 28.99 -3.84
N GLN A 160 -0.48 28.80 -5.13
CA GLN A 160 -1.80 28.49 -5.67
C GLN A 160 -1.96 26.97 -5.85
N GLU A 161 -2.94 26.37 -5.17
CA GLU A 161 -3.19 24.92 -5.28
C GLU A 161 -3.61 24.48 -6.68
N SER A 162 -4.19 25.38 -7.47
CA SER A 162 -4.65 25.11 -8.84
C SER A 162 -3.52 25.07 -9.88
N ARG A 163 -2.30 25.49 -9.55
CA ARG A 163 -1.13 25.47 -10.44
C ARG A 163 -0.09 24.49 -9.91
N GLN A 164 -0.46 23.21 -9.95
CA GLN A 164 0.41 22.11 -9.61
C GLN A 164 1.15 21.59 -10.84
N TYR A 165 2.30 20.97 -10.63
CA TYR A 165 2.99 20.13 -11.62
C TYR A 165 3.55 18.92 -10.91
N SER A 166 3.49 17.78 -11.58
CA SER A 166 4.05 16.54 -11.06
C SER A 166 5.58 16.53 -11.19
N PHE A 167 6.25 15.89 -10.24
CA PHE A 167 7.68 15.61 -10.29
C PHE A 167 7.93 14.11 -10.08
N ALA A 168 9.05 13.64 -10.62
CA ALA A 168 9.67 12.37 -10.28
C ALA A 168 11.16 12.62 -10.03
N LYS A 169 11.69 12.05 -8.96
CA LYS A 169 13.09 12.22 -8.56
C LYS A 169 13.66 10.93 -8.02
N ARG A 170 14.96 10.76 -8.22
CA ARG A 170 15.73 9.60 -7.76
C ARG A 170 16.87 10.04 -6.85
N TRP A 171 17.07 9.33 -5.77
CA TRP A 171 18.20 9.51 -4.87
C TRP A 171 19.43 8.76 -5.41
N ASP A 172 20.55 9.46 -5.58
CA ASP A 172 21.81 8.89 -6.06
C ASP A 172 22.81 8.52 -4.94
N GLY A 173 22.35 8.54 -3.69
CA GLY A 173 23.19 8.36 -2.50
C GLY A 173 23.66 9.67 -1.86
N ALA A 174 23.53 10.81 -2.55
CA ALA A 174 23.95 12.12 -2.03
C ALA A 174 22.92 13.23 -2.25
N SER A 175 22.16 13.19 -3.35
CA SER A 175 21.20 14.21 -3.71
C SER A 175 20.06 13.67 -4.58
N TRP A 176 18.93 14.38 -4.55
CA TRP A 176 17.81 14.10 -5.43
C TRP A 176 18.10 14.58 -6.86
N GLN A 177 18.09 13.64 -7.81
CA GLN A 177 18.20 13.89 -9.24
C GLN A 177 16.82 14.01 -9.89
N ASP A 178 16.67 15.02 -10.75
CA ASP A 178 15.45 15.21 -11.54
C ASP A 178 15.30 14.13 -12.61
N LEU A 179 14.11 13.57 -12.71
CA LEU A 179 13.70 12.71 -13.81
C LEU A 179 12.51 13.37 -14.49
N PRO A 180 12.76 14.14 -15.57
CA PRO A 180 11.72 14.92 -16.21
C PRO A 180 10.55 14.05 -16.65
N LEU A 181 9.37 14.30 -16.09
CA LEU A 181 8.14 13.71 -16.59
C LEU A 181 7.80 14.32 -17.96
N PRO A 182 7.09 13.58 -18.84
CA PRO A 182 6.64 14.10 -20.11
C PRO A 182 5.78 15.35 -19.91
N ALA A 183 5.73 16.26 -20.89
CA ALA A 183 4.92 17.48 -20.80
C ALA A 183 3.43 17.18 -20.54
N SER A 184 2.93 16.01 -20.94
CA SER A 184 1.58 15.54 -20.68
C SER A 184 1.28 15.24 -19.19
N ALA A 185 2.31 15.17 -18.35
CA ALA A 185 2.19 15.01 -16.89
C ALA A 185 1.99 16.32 -16.13
N GLN A 186 2.12 17.47 -16.78
CA GLN A 186 2.03 18.78 -16.10
C GLN A 186 0.64 19.03 -15.49
N ASP A 187 -0.43 18.56 -16.14
CA ASP A 187 -1.82 18.71 -15.65
C ASP A 187 -2.34 17.46 -14.92
N ALA A 188 -1.45 16.52 -14.60
CA ALA A 188 -1.82 15.27 -13.95
C ALA A 188 -1.38 15.23 -12.49
N ALA A 189 -2.10 14.45 -11.70
CA ALA A 189 -1.68 14.03 -10.37
C ALA A 189 -0.97 12.69 -10.50
N VAL A 190 0.29 12.62 -10.05
CA VAL A 190 0.98 11.37 -9.76
C VAL A 190 0.66 10.95 -8.33
N ASN A 191 0.34 9.68 -8.12
CA ASN A 191 -0.19 9.18 -6.85
C ASN A 191 0.64 8.05 -6.26
N ALA A 192 1.04 7.06 -7.06
CA ALA A 192 1.84 5.92 -6.61
C ALA A 192 2.95 5.60 -7.62
N ILE A 193 4.07 5.08 -7.13
CA ILE A 193 5.21 4.61 -7.92
C ILE A 193 5.72 3.26 -7.43
N GLY A 194 6.01 2.35 -8.34
CA GLY A 194 6.54 1.03 -8.00
C GLY A 194 7.25 0.33 -9.16
N GLY A 195 8.10 -0.64 -8.83
CA GLY A 195 8.84 -1.46 -9.80
C GLY A 195 10.33 -1.56 -9.52
N SER A 196 11.13 -1.65 -10.58
CA SER A 196 12.59 -1.80 -10.54
C SER A 196 13.29 -0.63 -11.26
N PRO A 197 14.59 -0.34 -11.02
CA PRO A 197 15.27 0.85 -11.55
C PRO A 197 15.12 1.11 -13.06
N ASP A 198 14.97 0.04 -13.83
CA ASP A 198 14.87 0.06 -15.29
C ASP A 198 13.45 -0.26 -15.81
N ASP A 199 12.49 -0.45 -14.90
CA ASP A 199 11.09 -0.79 -15.19
C ASP A 199 10.21 -0.28 -14.03
N LEU A 200 9.90 1.02 -14.05
CA LEU A 200 9.04 1.67 -13.05
C LEU A 200 7.72 2.10 -13.67
N TRP A 201 6.68 2.06 -12.84
CA TRP A 201 5.36 2.55 -13.18
C TRP A 201 4.96 3.65 -12.23
N ILE A 202 4.53 4.79 -12.80
CA ILE A 202 3.80 5.83 -12.08
C ILE A 202 2.36 5.75 -12.50
N VAL A 203 1.47 5.80 -11.53
CA VAL A 203 0.03 5.85 -11.76
C VAL A 203 -0.60 7.04 -11.03
N GLY A 204 -1.72 7.49 -11.56
CA GLY A 204 -2.46 8.58 -10.97
C GLY A 204 -3.63 9.01 -11.85
N THR A 205 -3.92 10.31 -11.87
CA THR A 205 -5.10 10.83 -12.56
C THR A 205 -4.85 12.09 -13.37
N ARG A 206 -5.63 12.25 -14.45
CA ARG A 206 -5.81 13.51 -15.17
C ARG A 206 -7.26 13.92 -15.04
N GLY A 207 -7.53 14.87 -14.14
CA GLY A 207 -8.89 15.09 -13.67
C GLY A 207 -9.40 13.86 -12.91
N SER A 208 -10.50 13.26 -13.37
CA SER A 208 -11.02 12.00 -12.81
C SER A 208 -10.66 10.76 -13.64
N ALA A 209 -9.88 10.89 -14.72
CA ALA A 209 -9.49 9.76 -15.56
C ALA A 209 -8.18 9.14 -15.05
N PRO A 210 -8.06 7.79 -15.01
CA PRO A 210 -6.82 7.12 -14.65
C PRO A 210 -5.73 7.38 -15.70
N LEU A 211 -4.49 7.28 -15.27
CA LEU A 211 -3.31 7.55 -16.08
C LEU A 211 -2.13 6.72 -15.60
N SER A 212 -1.29 6.27 -16.53
CA SER A 212 -0.03 5.61 -16.20
C SER A 212 1.13 6.08 -17.08
N TRP A 213 2.32 6.07 -16.49
CA TRP A 213 3.58 6.23 -17.19
C TRP A 213 4.53 5.09 -16.85
N HIS A 214 5.25 4.66 -17.86
CA HIS A 214 6.24 3.60 -17.80
C HIS A 214 7.64 4.16 -18.03
N TRP A 215 8.57 3.83 -17.14
CA TRP A 215 10.00 4.13 -17.26
C TRP A 215 10.74 2.91 -17.76
N ASP A 216 11.48 3.07 -18.86
CA ASP A 216 12.23 2.00 -19.51
C ASP A 216 13.73 1.95 -19.14
N GLY A 217 14.12 2.59 -18.04
CA GLY A 217 15.52 2.82 -17.68
C GLY A 217 16.13 4.10 -18.26
N THR A 218 15.45 4.73 -19.23
CA THR A 218 15.97 5.92 -19.92
C THR A 218 14.97 7.06 -20.08
N ALA A 219 13.70 6.74 -20.29
CA ALA A 219 12.66 7.73 -20.52
C ALA A 219 11.29 7.24 -20.01
N TRP A 220 10.46 8.21 -19.65
CA TRP A 220 9.04 7.99 -19.34
C TRP A 220 8.20 8.00 -20.61
N THR A 221 7.32 7.01 -20.75
CA THR A 221 6.30 6.93 -21.81
C THR A 221 4.91 6.83 -21.18
N GLU A 222 3.96 7.64 -21.64
CA GLU A 222 2.55 7.52 -21.22
C GLU A 222 1.95 6.26 -21.84
N VAL A 223 1.41 5.38 -21.01
CA VAL A 223 0.73 4.16 -21.43
C VAL A 223 -0.77 4.36 -21.24
N PRO A 224 -1.61 4.24 -22.28
CA PRO A 224 -3.04 4.49 -22.14
C PRO A 224 -3.70 3.48 -21.19
N VAL A 225 -4.42 3.99 -20.20
CA VAL A 225 -5.33 3.19 -19.36
C VAL A 225 -6.73 3.25 -19.97
N PRO A 226 -7.47 2.12 -20.08
CA PRO A 226 -8.85 2.15 -20.55
C PRO A 226 -9.72 3.05 -19.66
N PRO A 227 -10.78 3.66 -20.20
CA PRO A 227 -11.75 4.38 -19.39
C PRO A 227 -12.38 3.43 -18.36
N VAL A 228 -12.40 3.86 -17.11
CA VAL A 228 -13.14 3.20 -16.03
C VAL A 228 -14.54 3.81 -15.97
N GLU A 229 -15.57 2.98 -15.81
CA GLU A 229 -16.94 3.48 -15.62
C GLU A 229 -17.04 4.23 -14.30
N MET A 230 -17.50 5.48 -14.34
CA MET A 230 -17.57 6.34 -13.16
C MET A 230 -19.03 6.68 -12.85
N PRO A 231 -19.48 6.49 -11.61
CA PRO A 231 -20.77 7.03 -11.17
C PRO A 231 -20.85 8.54 -11.35
N GLU A 232 -22.06 9.04 -11.57
CA GLU A 232 -22.30 10.49 -11.61
C GLU A 232 -21.87 11.12 -10.27
N GLY A 233 -21.09 12.20 -10.34
CA GLY A 233 -20.56 12.87 -9.15
C GLY A 233 -19.43 12.11 -8.44
N ALA A 234 -18.81 11.12 -9.09
CA ALA A 234 -17.64 10.43 -8.55
C ALA A 234 -16.30 11.06 -8.96
N TYR A 235 -15.28 10.83 -8.16
CA TYR A 235 -13.87 11.05 -8.50
C TYR A 235 -13.10 9.74 -8.35
N PHE A 236 -12.05 9.59 -9.17
CA PHE A 236 -11.20 8.41 -9.16
C PHE A 236 -10.01 8.67 -8.23
N ARG A 237 -9.75 7.73 -7.32
CA ARG A 237 -8.61 7.77 -6.41
C ARG A 237 -7.77 6.53 -6.64
N VAL A 238 -6.49 6.73 -6.92
CA VAL A 238 -5.48 5.67 -6.95
C VAL A 238 -4.91 5.53 -5.55
N ASP A 239 -4.77 4.28 -5.10
CA ASP A 239 -4.21 3.92 -3.81
C ASP A 239 -2.76 3.46 -3.95
N ASP A 240 -2.47 2.47 -4.79
CA ASP A 240 -1.13 1.91 -4.92
C ASP A 240 -0.85 1.28 -6.31
N VAL A 241 0.43 1.01 -6.60
CA VAL A 241 0.90 0.26 -7.76
C VAL A 241 1.98 -0.77 -7.38
N ALA A 242 1.77 -2.00 -7.79
CA ALA A 242 2.78 -3.07 -7.70
C ALA A 242 3.21 -3.49 -9.10
N ALA A 243 4.45 -3.18 -9.47
CA ALA A 243 5.08 -3.69 -10.70
C ALA A 243 6.07 -4.80 -10.34
N HIS A 244 5.67 -6.05 -10.54
CA HIS A 244 6.51 -7.22 -10.23
C HIS A 244 7.39 -7.62 -11.41
N ALA A 245 6.86 -7.46 -12.63
CA ALA A 245 7.54 -7.78 -13.88
C ALA A 245 7.05 -6.84 -15.00
N PRO A 246 7.75 -6.77 -16.15
CA PRO A 246 7.34 -5.92 -17.27
C PRO A 246 5.94 -6.21 -17.83
N ASP A 247 5.43 -7.41 -17.55
CA ASP A 247 4.14 -7.94 -17.96
C ASP A 247 3.19 -8.25 -16.80
N ASP A 248 3.52 -7.80 -15.59
CA ASP A 248 2.70 -7.99 -14.40
C ASP A 248 2.74 -6.74 -13.51
N VAL A 249 1.81 -5.83 -13.79
CA VAL A 249 1.64 -4.59 -13.01
C VAL A 249 0.20 -4.45 -12.57
N TRP A 250 0.00 -4.21 -11.27
CA TRP A 250 -1.30 -4.06 -10.65
C TRP A 250 -1.48 -2.64 -10.10
N VAL A 251 -2.68 -2.11 -10.24
CA VAL A 251 -3.10 -0.83 -9.65
C VAL A 251 -4.33 -1.05 -8.80
N SER A 252 -4.32 -0.54 -7.58
CA SER A 252 -5.46 -0.46 -6.68
C SER A 252 -6.03 0.95 -6.70
N ALA A 253 -7.34 1.04 -6.82
CA ALA A 253 -8.05 2.31 -6.91
C ALA A 253 -9.52 2.15 -6.50
N ALA A 254 -10.20 3.28 -6.35
CA ALA A 254 -11.66 3.31 -6.22
C ALA A 254 -12.26 4.58 -6.81
N ALA A 255 -13.50 4.45 -7.28
CA ALA A 255 -14.38 5.57 -7.57
C ALA A 255 -15.16 5.96 -6.32
N HIS A 256 -14.99 7.19 -5.85
CA HIS A 256 -15.66 7.74 -4.66
C HIS A 256 -16.72 8.76 -5.06
N VAL A 257 -17.95 8.64 -4.55
CA VAL A 257 -19.02 9.60 -4.81
C VAL A 257 -18.97 10.75 -3.79
N TYR A 258 -18.86 12.01 -4.26
CA TYR A 258 -18.66 13.17 -3.38
C TYR A 258 -19.74 13.34 -2.30
N ASP A 259 -21.00 13.17 -2.68
CA ASP A 259 -22.15 13.39 -1.79
C ASP A 259 -22.57 12.13 -1.02
N GLN A 260 -21.91 10.99 -1.28
CA GLN A 260 -22.18 9.67 -0.68
C GLN A 260 -20.85 8.97 -0.42
N PRO A 261 -20.06 9.39 0.59
CA PRO A 261 -18.73 8.86 0.84
C PRO A 261 -18.72 7.35 1.16
N GLU A 262 -19.85 6.80 1.61
CA GLU A 262 -20.08 5.37 1.78
C GLU A 262 -20.26 4.60 0.47
N ARG A 263 -20.48 5.30 -0.64
CA ARG A 263 -20.60 4.72 -1.97
C ARG A 263 -19.26 4.80 -2.68
N THR A 264 -18.53 3.69 -2.58
CA THR A 264 -17.28 3.42 -3.28
C THR A 264 -17.44 2.25 -4.24
N GLU A 265 -16.87 2.38 -5.42
CA GLU A 265 -16.78 1.29 -6.40
C GLU A 265 -15.28 0.95 -6.56
N PRO A 266 -14.86 -0.25 -6.15
CA PRO A 266 -13.45 -0.61 -6.17
C PRO A 266 -12.99 -0.95 -7.59
N VAL A 267 -11.70 -0.71 -7.86
CA VAL A 267 -11.11 -0.89 -9.19
C VAL A 267 -9.72 -1.50 -9.04
N LEU A 268 -9.53 -2.65 -9.68
CA LEU A 268 -8.23 -3.29 -9.86
C LEU A 268 -7.87 -3.28 -11.35
N LEU A 269 -6.76 -2.64 -11.71
CA LEU A 269 -6.26 -2.67 -13.08
C LEU A 269 -5.03 -3.56 -13.17
N HIS A 270 -4.95 -4.36 -14.24
CA HIS A 270 -3.83 -5.23 -14.54
C HIS A 270 -3.24 -4.94 -15.91
N TRP A 271 -1.93 -4.75 -15.95
CA TRP A 271 -1.13 -4.71 -17.16
C TRP A 271 -0.53 -6.08 -17.41
N ASN A 272 -0.77 -6.61 -18.61
CA ASN A 272 -0.31 -7.96 -19.00
C ASN A 272 0.91 -7.95 -19.95
N GLY A 273 1.62 -6.82 -20.05
CA GLY A 273 2.72 -6.63 -21.01
C GLY A 273 2.30 -6.03 -22.36
N ALA A 274 1.00 -5.91 -22.63
CA ALA A 274 0.48 -5.36 -23.87
C ALA A 274 -0.64 -4.35 -23.68
N GLU A 275 -1.56 -4.59 -22.75
CA GLU A 275 -2.68 -3.70 -22.47
C GLU A 275 -3.08 -3.72 -20.99
N TRP A 276 -3.66 -2.61 -20.56
CA TRP A 276 -4.34 -2.51 -19.28
C TRP A 276 -5.76 -3.06 -19.40
N SER A 277 -6.19 -3.81 -18.40
CA SER A 277 -7.57 -4.29 -18.27
C SER A 277 -8.03 -4.23 -16.82
N GLU A 278 -9.33 -4.05 -16.61
CA GLU A 278 -9.93 -4.18 -15.28
C GLU A 278 -10.03 -5.67 -14.92
N ALA A 279 -9.50 -6.03 -13.75
CA ALA A 279 -9.60 -7.37 -13.22
C ALA A 279 -10.85 -7.50 -12.35
N PRO A 280 -11.46 -8.71 -12.26
CA PRO A 280 -12.56 -8.94 -11.33
C PRO A 280 -12.13 -8.68 -9.89
N ASP A 281 -12.88 -7.82 -9.19
CA ASP A 281 -12.75 -7.63 -7.74
C ASP A 281 -13.54 -8.73 -7.00
N PRO A 282 -12.94 -9.43 -6.03
CA PRO A 282 -13.59 -10.45 -5.22
C PRO A 282 -14.54 -9.92 -4.11
N ASP A 283 -15.00 -8.67 -4.19
CA ASP A 283 -15.91 -8.01 -3.24
C ASP A 283 -15.31 -7.86 -1.82
N ALA A 284 -14.03 -7.46 -1.70
CA ALA A 284 -13.39 -7.22 -0.40
C ALA A 284 -13.31 -5.73 0.02
N GLY A 285 -14.26 -4.93 -0.47
CA GLY A 285 -14.31 -3.50 -0.17
C GLY A 285 -13.35 -2.71 -1.04
N VAL A 286 -12.76 -1.64 -0.52
CA VAL A 286 -11.86 -0.77 -1.28
C VAL A 286 -10.43 -1.33 -1.25
N PRO A 287 -9.82 -1.67 -2.41
CA PRO A 287 -8.43 -2.07 -2.50
C PRO A 287 -7.48 -1.04 -1.93
N GLY A 288 -6.44 -1.50 -1.23
CA GLY A 288 -5.45 -0.67 -0.57
C GLY A 288 -4.04 -0.91 -1.09
N GLU A 289 -3.08 -0.94 -0.16
CA GLU A 289 -1.66 -1.18 -0.44
C GLU A 289 -1.39 -2.60 -0.93
N PHE A 290 -0.43 -2.75 -1.84
CA PHE A 290 0.07 -4.04 -2.30
C PHE A 290 1.31 -4.47 -1.51
N VAL A 291 1.36 -5.76 -1.17
CA VAL A 291 2.54 -6.36 -0.50
C VAL A 291 2.89 -7.67 -1.18
N HIS A 292 4.15 -7.84 -1.56
CA HIS A 292 4.64 -9.13 -2.05
C HIS A 292 5.20 -9.94 -0.89
N ALA A 293 4.49 -10.99 -0.47
CA ALA A 293 4.88 -11.85 0.65
C ALA A 293 4.36 -13.27 0.42
N GLU A 294 5.00 -14.28 1.02
CA GLU A 294 4.58 -15.68 0.91
C GLU A 294 4.50 -16.18 -0.55
N GLY A 295 5.35 -15.61 -1.40
CA GLY A 295 5.40 -15.89 -2.84
C GLY A 295 4.14 -15.47 -3.61
N ALA A 296 3.33 -14.56 -3.07
CA ALA A 296 2.12 -14.06 -3.70
C ALA A 296 2.00 -12.54 -3.55
N LEU A 297 1.28 -11.91 -4.49
CA LEU A 297 0.89 -10.51 -4.34
C LEU A 297 -0.36 -10.42 -3.48
N TRP A 298 -0.31 -9.58 -2.46
CA TRP A 298 -1.41 -9.27 -1.57
C TRP A 298 -1.91 -7.86 -1.81
N ASN A 299 -3.21 -7.63 -1.62
CA ASN A 299 -3.78 -6.30 -1.50
C ASN A 299 -4.45 -6.16 -0.13
N LEU A 300 -4.13 -5.11 0.61
CA LEU A 300 -4.64 -4.87 1.95
C LEU A 300 -5.88 -3.98 1.88
N ALA A 301 -6.99 -4.57 1.43
CA ALA A 301 -8.27 -3.88 1.28
C ALA A 301 -8.95 -3.61 2.64
N ASP A 302 -9.82 -2.59 2.67
CA ASP A 302 -10.43 -2.09 3.92
C ASP A 302 -11.34 -3.09 4.64
N SER A 303 -11.88 -4.07 3.92
CA SER A 303 -12.76 -5.11 4.47
C SER A 303 -12.04 -6.45 4.69
N GLY A 304 -10.77 -6.54 4.30
CA GLY A 304 -9.92 -7.71 4.51
C GLY A 304 -8.87 -7.88 3.41
N PRO A 305 -7.79 -8.64 3.69
CA PRO A 305 -6.74 -8.88 2.71
C PRO A 305 -7.22 -9.71 1.53
N LEU A 306 -6.69 -9.40 0.35
CA LEU A 306 -6.80 -10.18 -0.86
C LEU A 306 -5.45 -10.82 -1.19
N ARG A 307 -5.48 -12.04 -1.71
CA ARG A 307 -4.30 -12.77 -2.18
C ARG A 307 -4.47 -13.15 -3.65
N TYR A 308 -3.50 -12.78 -4.48
CA TYR A 308 -3.48 -13.18 -5.88
C TYR A 308 -2.83 -14.56 -6.03
N ASP A 309 -3.55 -15.52 -6.60
CA ASP A 309 -3.05 -16.90 -6.79
C ASP A 309 -2.29 -17.12 -8.11
N GLY A 310 -2.03 -16.05 -8.86
CA GLY A 310 -1.47 -16.08 -10.21
C GLY A 310 -2.52 -16.12 -11.31
N THR A 311 -3.81 -16.22 -10.96
CA THR A 311 -4.93 -16.18 -11.91
C THR A 311 -6.06 -15.26 -11.45
N THR A 312 -6.41 -15.29 -10.17
CA THR A 312 -7.54 -14.55 -9.59
C THR A 312 -7.21 -14.05 -8.19
N TRP A 313 -7.85 -12.96 -7.80
CA TRP A 313 -7.83 -12.45 -6.44
C TRP A 313 -8.78 -13.25 -5.56
N GLN A 314 -8.30 -13.68 -4.40
CA GLN A 314 -9.07 -14.42 -3.40
C GLN A 314 -9.14 -13.63 -2.10
N ALA A 315 -10.33 -13.48 -1.54
CA ALA A 315 -10.49 -12.90 -0.22
C ALA A 315 -9.93 -13.83 0.85
N VAL A 316 -9.10 -13.27 1.73
CA VAL A 316 -8.49 -13.96 2.86
C VAL A 316 -9.05 -13.37 4.15
N ALA A 317 -9.29 -14.23 5.14
CA ALA A 317 -9.75 -13.75 6.45
C ALA A 317 -8.66 -12.91 7.11
N GLY A 318 -8.98 -11.70 7.57
CA GLY A 318 -8.06 -10.84 8.31
C GLY A 318 -7.85 -11.27 9.77
N PRO A 319 -6.93 -10.59 10.49
CA PRO A 319 -6.72 -10.77 11.92
C PRO A 319 -7.96 -10.35 12.73
N ALA A 320 -8.04 -10.82 13.97
CA ALA A 320 -9.22 -10.61 14.83
C ALA A 320 -9.44 -9.14 15.22
N GLU A 321 -8.37 -8.35 15.19
CA GLU A 321 -8.35 -6.93 15.52
C GLU A 321 -9.00 -6.04 14.43
N GLY A 322 -9.03 -6.51 13.19
CA GLY A 322 -9.58 -5.78 12.04
C GLY A 322 -8.80 -6.02 10.75
N ALA A 323 -9.15 -5.31 9.67
CA ALA A 323 -8.39 -5.37 8.42
C ALA A 323 -7.02 -4.68 8.58
N PRO A 324 -5.90 -5.30 8.17
CA PRO A 324 -4.65 -4.60 8.00
C PRO A 324 -4.80 -3.64 6.81
N LEU A 325 -4.24 -2.43 6.92
CA LEU A 325 -4.35 -1.38 5.90
C LEU A 325 -2.99 -1.06 5.25
N THR A 326 -1.90 -1.55 5.85
CA THR A 326 -0.53 -1.46 5.36
C THR A 326 0.26 -2.68 5.83
N GLY A 327 1.39 -2.98 5.20
CA GLY A 327 2.13 -4.16 5.55
C GLY A 327 3.51 -4.22 4.91
N ALA A 328 4.19 -5.33 5.18
CA ALA A 328 5.49 -5.59 4.61
C ALA A 328 5.75 -7.11 4.59
N GLU A 329 6.74 -7.53 3.82
CA GLU A 329 7.26 -8.90 3.91
C GLU A 329 8.23 -9.01 5.08
N VAL A 330 8.06 -10.03 5.91
CA VAL A 330 8.92 -10.32 7.06
C VAL A 330 9.17 -11.81 7.15
N ASP A 331 10.42 -12.22 6.96
CA ASP A 331 10.87 -13.62 7.07
C ASP A 331 10.05 -14.60 6.20
N GLY A 332 9.62 -14.15 5.03
CA GLY A 332 8.79 -14.86 4.05
C GLY A 332 7.30 -14.67 4.26
N HIS A 333 6.87 -14.05 5.35
CA HIS A 333 5.47 -13.92 5.76
C HIS A 333 4.89 -12.52 5.51
N LEU A 334 3.58 -12.44 5.36
CA LEU A 334 2.89 -11.15 5.34
C LEU A 334 2.78 -10.61 6.78
N LEU A 335 3.42 -9.47 7.04
CA LEU A 335 3.10 -8.62 8.18
C LEU A 335 1.99 -7.65 7.78
N GLY A 336 0.84 -7.74 8.45
CA GLY A 336 -0.25 -6.77 8.34
C GLY A 336 -0.29 -5.84 9.54
N ILE A 337 -0.41 -4.54 9.30
CA ILE A 337 -0.62 -3.52 10.32
C ILE A 337 -1.91 -2.76 10.02
N GLY A 338 -2.76 -2.60 11.02
CA GLY A 338 -4.03 -1.91 10.90
C GLY A 338 -4.32 -1.04 12.12
N ASN A 339 -5.49 -0.41 12.11
CA ASN A 339 -5.93 0.48 13.19
C ASN A 339 -7.32 0.04 13.66
N ALA A 340 -7.40 -0.48 14.89
CA ALA A 340 -8.65 -0.88 15.51
C ALA A 340 -9.36 0.33 16.15
N GLY A 341 -10.69 0.25 16.25
CA GLY A 341 -11.51 1.31 16.87
C GLY A 341 -12.13 2.28 15.87
N SER A 342 -12.53 3.46 16.33
CA SER A 342 -13.08 4.54 15.49
C SER A 342 -12.03 5.62 15.23
N ASP A 343 -12.28 6.54 14.29
CA ASP A 343 -11.35 7.62 13.92
C ASP A 343 -10.79 8.43 15.10
N ILE A 344 -11.62 8.62 16.14
CA ILE A 344 -11.26 9.40 17.34
C ILE A 344 -10.61 8.57 18.45
N ASN A 345 -10.66 7.24 18.36
CA ASN A 345 -10.12 6.29 19.34
C ASN A 345 -9.31 5.18 18.64
N SER A 346 -8.60 5.52 17.57
CA SER A 346 -7.87 4.53 16.77
C SER A 346 -6.64 4.04 17.54
N ALA A 347 -6.41 2.73 17.49
CA ALA A 347 -5.32 2.04 18.16
C ALA A 347 -4.65 1.07 17.17
N PRO A 348 -3.33 1.19 16.93
CA PRO A 348 -2.66 0.34 15.96
C PRO A 348 -2.50 -1.09 16.48
N PHE A 349 -2.54 -2.05 15.56
CA PHE A 349 -2.19 -3.45 15.81
C PHE A 349 -1.28 -3.96 14.70
N ALA A 350 -0.48 -4.98 14.99
CA ALA A 350 0.35 -5.69 14.01
C ALA A 350 0.11 -7.20 14.14
N SER A 351 0.05 -7.91 13.02
CA SER A 351 -0.16 -9.35 12.99
C SER A 351 0.58 -9.99 11.82
N ILE A 352 1.18 -11.16 12.05
CA ILE A 352 1.84 -11.97 11.03
C ILE A 352 0.86 -13.02 10.50
N HIS A 353 0.71 -13.10 9.19
CA HIS A 353 -0.02 -14.16 8.52
C HIS A 353 0.79 -15.48 8.57
N ASN A 354 0.10 -16.58 8.87
CA ASN A 354 0.66 -17.93 8.95
C ASN A 354 -0.17 -18.84 8.04
N GLY A 355 0.21 -18.91 6.76
CA GLY A 355 -0.46 -19.74 5.75
C GLY A 355 0.34 -19.87 4.47
#